data_AF-A0A7X3KJS5-F1
#
_entry.id   AF-A0A7X3KJS5-F1
#
_cell.length_a   1.000
_cell.length_b   1.000
_cell.length_c   1.000
_cell.angle_alpha   90.00
_cell.angle_beta   90.00
_cell.angle_gamma   90.00
#
_symmetry.space_group_name_H-M   'P 1'
#
loop_
_entity.id
_entity.type
_entity.pdbx_description
1 polymer ?
#
loop_
_entity_poly.entity_id
_entity_poly.type
_entity_poly.pdbx_seq_one_letter_code
_entity_poly.pdbx_strand_id
1 'polypeptide(L)'
;MRRVKKIAILASLLALAGLIAGLVYLQLHKGVRPHLDPDKTAYWKSDAYNYVIETDGEAVVFYNYTKDSLIPLAYGHIEKDHNLYIDKLHGHALLNAMLWKRLPMGKFEQGTLTDDIGYQKFFTQIDALPEVKISKFTDDPVANFEAFWQIFNENYVLFGLTKTDWQALYSKERAKISSDTSNKELQKVMQEMIELLHDGHTQILKGMGLSSIPSKPMEDEPQRLHFYMDNRKRLMKNALSYIQGEKHSSMDGLIQAGRLRDGMGYLALNGFDRYEKEQYSKALDEAVRKLSGCSAIVVDLRFNGGGSDAFGIAAASRLAEARSLAYYKQVRTGVSRELSEPAPIYVVPASTSIRAQKLIVLTSPYTASAGETAAMALRGIGDAVFLGEKTYGVFSDMLFNMLPNGWIVTLSAEWYTSADGVSYEQQGLAPDEAIAIGTQDIESRTDPVLERAIKLLQQ
;
A
#
# COMPACT_ATOMS: atom_id res chain seq x y z
N MET A 1 38.11 -33.40 30.02
CA MET A 1 36.85 -34.04 29.57
C MET A 1 35.58 -33.57 30.26
N ARG A 2 35.48 -33.50 31.61
CA ARG A 2 34.23 -33.09 32.31
C ARG A 2 33.77 -31.64 32.05
N ARG A 3 34.69 -30.68 31.91
CA ARG A 3 34.36 -29.27 31.58
C ARG A 3 33.78 -29.11 30.16
N VAL A 4 34.35 -29.81 29.18
CA VAL A 4 33.88 -29.79 27.79
C VAL A 4 32.47 -30.36 27.66
N LYS A 5 32.16 -31.45 28.38
CA LYS A 5 30.79 -32.01 28.42
C LYS A 5 29.77 -31.04 29.04
N LYS A 6 30.13 -30.30 30.10
CA LYS A 6 29.24 -29.30 30.72
C LYS A 6 28.95 -28.11 29.79
N ILE A 7 29.96 -27.63 29.06
CA ILE A 7 29.79 -26.54 28.08
C ILE A 7 28.91 -26.99 26.91
N ALA A 8 29.11 -28.22 26.41
CA ALA A 8 28.27 -28.78 25.35
C ALA A 8 26.80 -28.92 25.79
N ILE A 9 26.53 -29.40 27.00
CA ILE A 9 25.16 -29.52 27.55
C ILE A 9 24.51 -28.14 27.69
N LEU A 10 25.25 -27.14 28.18
CA LEU A 10 24.74 -25.78 28.35
C LEU A 10 24.43 -25.12 26.99
N ALA A 11 25.30 -25.31 25.99
CA ALA A 11 25.07 -24.83 24.63
C ALA A 11 23.83 -25.50 23.98
N SER A 12 23.66 -26.81 24.17
CA SER A 12 22.46 -27.53 23.69
C SER A 12 21.18 -27.07 24.39
N LEU A 13 21.22 -26.77 25.69
CA LEU A 13 20.06 -26.25 26.43
C LEU A 13 19.68 -24.83 25.99
N LEU A 14 20.68 -23.96 25.73
CA LEU A 14 20.44 -22.62 25.20
C LEU A 14 19.88 -22.66 23.77
N ALA A 15 20.40 -23.56 22.92
CA ALA A 15 19.87 -23.77 21.58
C ALA A 15 18.42 -24.29 21.61
N LEU A 16 18.11 -25.23 22.51
CA LEU A 16 16.76 -25.74 22.71
C LEU A 16 15.81 -24.66 23.24
N ALA A 17 16.25 -23.85 24.21
CA ALA A 17 15.47 -22.73 24.75
C ALA A 17 15.18 -21.67 23.67
N GLY A 18 16.17 -21.35 22.83
CA GLY A 18 16.00 -20.45 21.68
C GLY A 18 15.01 -21.01 20.64
N LEU A 19 15.07 -22.32 20.36
CA LEU A 19 14.15 -22.99 19.44
C LEU A 19 12.71 -23.03 19.99
N ILE A 20 12.54 -23.31 21.28
CA ILE A 20 11.23 -23.27 21.95
C ILE A 20 10.68 -21.85 21.96
N ALA A 21 11.48 -20.84 22.32
CA ALA A 21 11.06 -19.44 22.29
C ALA A 21 10.65 -19.00 20.88
N GLY A 22 11.40 -19.43 19.86
CA GLY A 22 11.05 -19.19 18.45
C GLY A 22 9.72 -19.86 18.06
N LEU A 23 9.48 -21.11 18.44
CA LEU A 23 8.22 -21.81 18.17
C LEU A 23 7.03 -21.17 18.89
N VAL A 24 7.18 -20.80 20.15
CA VAL A 24 6.14 -20.08 20.92
C VAL A 24 5.86 -18.73 20.27
N TYR A 25 6.90 -17.99 19.89
CA TYR A 25 6.75 -16.72 19.19
C TYR A 25 5.97 -16.89 17.88
N LEU A 26 6.30 -17.86 17.04
CA LEU A 26 5.55 -18.14 15.81
C LEU A 26 4.11 -18.58 16.08
N GLN A 27 3.88 -19.37 17.12
CA GLN A 27 2.53 -19.80 17.49
C GLN A 27 1.64 -18.60 17.90
N LEU A 28 2.20 -17.64 18.63
CA LEU A 28 1.51 -16.39 18.99
C LEU A 28 1.18 -15.53 17.76
N HIS A 29 1.97 -15.63 16.69
CA HIS A 29 1.80 -14.85 15.47
C HIS A 29 1.06 -15.60 14.36
N LYS A 30 0.68 -16.87 14.55
CA LYS A 30 0.04 -17.69 13.50
C LYS A 30 -1.21 -17.02 12.90
N GLY A 31 -1.93 -16.20 13.68
CA GLY A 31 -3.24 -15.69 13.28
C GLY A 31 -4.26 -16.81 13.36
N VAL A 32 -4.98 -16.86 14.48
CA VAL A 32 -5.97 -17.90 14.77
C VAL A 32 -7.30 -17.21 14.96
N ARG A 33 -8.37 -17.89 14.55
CA ARG A 33 -9.73 -17.39 14.68
C ARG A 33 -10.01 -17.03 16.15
N PRO A 34 -10.47 -15.80 16.43
CA PRO A 34 -10.88 -15.43 17.78
C PRO A 34 -12.13 -16.21 18.19
N HIS A 35 -12.40 -16.26 19.49
CA HIS A 35 -13.72 -16.66 19.97
C HIS A 35 -14.68 -15.48 19.75
N LEU A 36 -15.87 -15.77 19.24
CA LEU A 36 -16.96 -14.81 19.11
C LEU A 36 -18.13 -15.26 19.97
N ASP A 37 -18.78 -14.31 20.63
CA ASP A 37 -20.04 -14.53 21.36
C ASP A 37 -21.17 -14.88 20.36
N PRO A 38 -21.66 -16.13 20.33
CA PRO A 38 -22.66 -16.56 19.35
C PRO A 38 -23.97 -15.78 19.43
N ASP A 39 -24.33 -15.29 20.61
CA ASP A 39 -25.59 -14.57 20.84
C ASP A 39 -25.51 -13.11 20.34
N LYS A 40 -24.31 -12.61 20.03
CA LYS A 40 -24.07 -11.25 19.52
C LYS A 40 -23.51 -11.21 18.10
N THR A 41 -23.23 -12.37 17.52
CA THR A 41 -22.56 -12.45 16.22
C THR A 41 -23.44 -11.88 15.13
N ALA A 42 -22.86 -10.97 14.34
CA ALA A 42 -23.46 -10.38 13.16
C ALA A 42 -22.54 -10.56 11.94
N TYR A 43 -23.15 -10.62 10.76
CA TYR A 43 -22.45 -10.78 9.48
C TYR A 43 -22.73 -9.58 8.58
N TRP A 44 -21.69 -9.05 7.96
CA TRP A 44 -21.76 -7.88 7.09
C TRP A 44 -21.04 -8.17 5.78
N LYS A 45 -21.73 -8.06 4.66
CA LYS A 45 -21.15 -8.24 3.33
C LYS A 45 -20.94 -6.88 2.68
N SER A 46 -19.75 -6.61 2.17
CA SER A 46 -19.46 -5.36 1.50
C SER A 46 -20.11 -5.28 0.12
N ASP A 47 -20.47 -4.07 -0.30
CA ASP A 47 -21.04 -3.81 -1.63
C ASP A 47 -19.99 -3.86 -2.75
N ALA A 48 -18.72 -3.60 -2.39
CA ALA A 48 -17.53 -3.68 -3.24
C ALA A 48 -16.39 -4.44 -2.51
N TYR A 49 -15.30 -4.78 -3.20
CA TYR A 49 -14.14 -5.53 -2.67
C TYR A 49 -14.40 -7.00 -2.27
N ASN A 50 -15.65 -7.43 -2.26
CA ASN A 50 -16.09 -8.77 -1.85
C ASN A 50 -15.50 -9.22 -0.51
N TYR A 51 -15.72 -8.43 0.53
CA TYR A 51 -15.43 -8.80 1.90
C TYR A 51 -16.68 -9.23 2.64
N VAL A 52 -16.50 -10.16 3.58
CA VAL A 52 -17.49 -10.47 4.61
C VAL A 52 -16.83 -10.30 5.97
N ILE A 53 -17.48 -9.54 6.84
CA ILE A 53 -17.09 -9.33 8.24
C ILE A 53 -18.04 -10.17 9.09
N GLU A 54 -17.46 -10.99 9.94
CA GLU A 54 -18.16 -11.64 11.05
C GLU A 54 -17.64 -11.03 12.36
N THR A 55 -18.54 -10.53 13.20
CA THR A 55 -18.15 -9.84 14.44
C THR A 55 -19.22 -9.95 15.53
N ASP A 56 -18.80 -9.99 16.79
CA ASP A 56 -19.66 -9.88 17.97
C ASP A 56 -19.67 -8.46 18.57
N GLY A 57 -19.09 -7.50 17.85
CA GLY A 57 -18.91 -6.10 18.26
C GLY A 57 -17.52 -5.81 18.85
N GLU A 58 -16.73 -6.82 19.19
CA GLU A 58 -15.34 -6.65 19.65
C GLU A 58 -14.37 -7.43 18.79
N ALA A 59 -14.58 -8.73 18.59
CA ALA A 59 -13.74 -9.57 17.76
C ALA A 59 -14.19 -9.52 16.29
N VAL A 60 -13.24 -9.58 15.36
CA VAL A 60 -13.52 -9.57 13.92
C VAL A 60 -12.86 -10.76 13.22
N VAL A 61 -13.64 -11.44 12.39
CA VAL A 61 -13.15 -12.32 11.34
C VAL A 61 -13.45 -11.69 9.99
N PHE A 62 -12.40 -11.53 9.20
CA PHE A 62 -12.47 -10.92 7.89
C PHE A 62 -12.27 -11.99 6.83
N TYR A 63 -13.23 -12.10 5.91
CA TYR A 63 -13.22 -13.08 4.83
C TYR A 63 -13.04 -12.37 3.49
N ASN A 64 -12.25 -12.96 2.58
CA ASN A 64 -12.42 -12.69 1.16
C ASN A 64 -13.50 -13.62 0.60
N TYR A 65 -14.49 -13.03 -0.05
CA TYR A 65 -15.64 -13.67 -0.65
C TYR A 65 -15.53 -13.62 -2.17
N THR A 66 -16.10 -14.61 -2.84
CA THR A 66 -16.53 -14.57 -4.23
C THR A 66 -17.81 -15.38 -4.35
N LYS A 67 -18.47 -15.39 -5.51
CA LYS A 67 -19.63 -16.27 -5.71
C LYS A 67 -19.32 -17.77 -5.47
N ASP A 68 -18.06 -18.19 -5.59
CA ASP A 68 -17.63 -19.59 -5.50
C ASP A 68 -16.79 -19.90 -4.24
N SER A 69 -16.29 -18.88 -3.52
CA SER A 69 -15.38 -19.06 -2.37
C SER A 69 -15.63 -18.11 -1.20
N LEU A 70 -15.33 -18.56 0.02
CA LEU A 70 -15.38 -17.76 1.25
C LEU A 70 -14.25 -18.23 2.16
N ILE A 71 -13.12 -17.53 2.13
CA ILE A 71 -11.90 -17.93 2.85
C ILE A 71 -11.58 -16.89 3.93
N PRO A 72 -11.31 -17.32 5.18
CA PRO A 72 -10.83 -16.40 6.21
C PRO A 72 -9.49 -15.79 5.77
N LEU A 73 -9.47 -14.47 5.59
CA LEU A 73 -8.29 -13.71 5.24
C LEU A 73 -7.51 -13.31 6.48
N ALA A 74 -8.20 -12.69 7.44
CA ALA A 74 -7.57 -12.04 8.58
C ALA A 74 -8.46 -11.98 9.82
N TYR A 75 -7.84 -11.63 10.93
CA TYR A 75 -8.49 -11.45 12.23
C TYR A 75 -8.14 -10.09 12.81
N GLY A 76 -9.09 -9.55 13.56
CA GLY A 76 -9.01 -8.19 14.05
C GLY A 76 -9.89 -7.94 15.25
N HIS A 77 -10.04 -6.66 15.57
CA HIS A 77 -10.94 -6.19 16.61
C HIS A 77 -11.54 -4.83 16.26
N ILE A 78 -12.62 -4.49 16.95
CA ILE A 78 -13.24 -3.15 16.96
C ILE A 78 -13.02 -2.55 18.34
N GLU A 79 -12.44 -1.36 18.40
CA GLU A 79 -12.29 -0.61 19.64
C GLU A 79 -13.60 0.10 20.03
N LYS A 80 -13.67 0.59 21.28
CA LYS A 80 -14.88 1.24 21.82
C LYS A 80 -15.32 2.49 21.07
N ASP A 81 -14.40 3.12 20.35
CA ASP A 81 -14.67 4.28 19.49
C ASP A 81 -14.98 3.89 18.03
N HIS A 82 -15.27 2.61 17.82
CA HIS A 82 -15.64 1.97 16.56
C HIS A 82 -14.51 1.85 15.53
N ASN A 83 -13.26 2.13 15.88
CA ASN A 83 -12.14 1.87 15.00
C ASN A 83 -11.92 0.35 14.83
N LEU A 84 -11.99 -0.11 13.58
CA LEU A 84 -11.73 -1.49 13.19
C LEU A 84 -10.26 -1.66 12.79
N TYR A 85 -9.62 -2.67 13.35
CA TYR A 85 -8.23 -3.02 13.08
C TYR A 85 -8.11 -4.45 12.57
N ILE A 86 -7.22 -4.67 11.61
CA ILE A 86 -6.77 -6.01 11.21
C ILE A 86 -5.42 -6.29 11.86
N ASP A 87 -5.40 -7.24 12.80
CA ASP A 87 -4.20 -7.53 13.59
C ASP A 87 -3.29 -8.57 12.93
N LYS A 88 -3.88 -9.61 12.32
CA LYS A 88 -3.13 -10.78 11.82
C LYS A 88 -3.82 -11.41 10.62
N LEU A 89 -3.03 -11.83 9.64
CA LEU A 89 -3.48 -12.71 8.56
C LEU A 89 -3.65 -14.15 9.06
N HIS A 90 -4.59 -14.89 8.48
CA HIS A 90 -4.81 -16.29 8.80
C HIS A 90 -3.56 -17.13 8.53
N GLY A 91 -3.11 -17.93 9.51
CA GLY A 91 -2.10 -18.98 9.30
C GLY A 91 -0.66 -18.52 9.01
N HIS A 92 -0.39 -17.22 8.86
CA HIS A 92 0.90 -16.69 8.40
C HIS A 92 1.81 -16.20 9.53
N ALA A 93 2.28 -17.11 10.39
CA ALA A 93 3.12 -16.79 11.54
C ALA A 93 4.34 -15.90 11.24
N LEU A 94 5.11 -16.23 10.19
CA LEU A 94 6.32 -15.48 9.82
C LEU A 94 5.98 -14.10 9.27
N LEU A 95 5.03 -14.02 8.34
CA LEU A 95 4.57 -12.73 7.78
C LEU A 95 4.02 -11.84 8.89
N ASN A 96 3.17 -12.40 9.77
CA ASN A 96 2.57 -11.68 10.89
C ASN A 96 3.60 -11.17 11.90
N ALA A 97 4.70 -11.91 12.09
CA ALA A 97 5.74 -11.53 13.03
C ALA A 97 6.71 -10.47 12.47
N MET A 98 7.03 -10.55 11.17
CA MET A 98 8.12 -9.77 10.58
C MET A 98 7.65 -8.55 9.77
N LEU A 99 6.50 -8.65 9.11
CA LEU A 99 6.12 -7.70 8.05
C LEU A 99 4.70 -7.15 8.23
N TRP A 100 3.76 -7.96 8.73
CA TRP A 100 2.42 -7.48 9.01
C TRP A 100 2.45 -6.58 10.23
N LYS A 101 2.01 -5.34 10.05
CA LYS A 101 1.70 -4.43 11.15
C LYS A 101 0.19 -4.41 11.30
N ARG A 102 -0.31 -4.14 12.51
CA ARG A 102 -1.72 -3.85 12.72
C ARG A 102 -2.16 -2.78 11.70
N LEU A 103 -3.22 -3.06 10.96
CA LEU A 103 -3.76 -2.15 9.95
C LEU A 103 -5.05 -1.50 10.46
N PRO A 104 -5.09 -0.18 10.63
CA PRO A 104 -6.34 0.53 10.87
C PRO A 104 -7.16 0.55 9.58
N MET A 105 -8.39 0.02 9.64
CA MET A 105 -9.31 0.01 8.51
C MET A 105 -10.23 1.24 8.50
N GLY A 106 -10.39 1.90 9.64
CA GLY A 106 -11.28 3.03 9.83
C GLY A 106 -12.41 2.76 10.83
N LYS A 107 -13.36 3.69 10.93
CA LYS A 107 -14.51 3.56 11.82
C LYS A 107 -15.61 2.73 11.18
N PHE A 108 -16.01 1.64 11.83
CA PHE A 108 -17.10 0.77 11.38
C PHE A 108 -18.36 0.97 12.23
N GLU A 109 -19.34 1.67 11.66
CA GLU A 109 -20.59 2.00 12.34
C GLU A 109 -21.77 1.71 11.42
N GLN A 110 -22.72 0.89 11.90
CA GLN A 110 -24.00 0.61 11.20
C GLN A 110 -23.83 0.23 9.72
N GLY A 111 -22.85 -0.63 9.40
CA GLY A 111 -22.59 -1.08 8.03
C GLY A 111 -21.79 -0.09 7.17
N THR A 112 -21.26 1.00 7.74
CA THR A 112 -20.36 1.92 7.02
C THR A 112 -18.97 1.88 7.64
N LEU A 113 -17.95 1.57 6.82
CA LEU A 113 -16.54 1.68 7.18
C LEU A 113 -15.98 2.98 6.57
N THR A 114 -15.66 3.97 7.41
CA THR A 114 -15.05 5.24 6.98
C THR A 114 -13.57 5.24 7.33
N ASP A 115 -12.70 5.27 6.32
CA ASP A 115 -11.25 5.29 6.52
C ASP A 115 -10.71 6.70 6.84
N ASP A 116 -9.40 6.80 7.05
CA ASP A 116 -8.75 8.03 7.50
C ASP A 116 -8.69 9.16 6.48
N ILE A 117 -8.99 8.87 5.20
CA ILE A 117 -9.18 9.88 4.14
C ILE A 117 -10.66 10.25 3.95
N GLY A 118 -11.55 9.67 4.76
CA GLY A 118 -12.99 9.91 4.69
C GLY A 118 -13.69 9.12 3.60
N TYR A 119 -13.02 8.14 2.98
CA TYR A 119 -13.64 7.28 1.98
C TYR A 119 -14.49 6.21 2.68
N GLN A 120 -15.72 6.05 2.18
CA GLN A 120 -16.73 5.21 2.79
C GLN A 120 -16.89 3.90 2.01
N LYS A 121 -16.84 2.79 2.72
CA LYS A 121 -17.13 1.45 2.21
C LYS A 121 -18.41 0.96 2.87
N PHE A 122 -19.39 0.56 2.07
CA PHE A 122 -20.71 0.16 2.54
C PHE A 122 -20.84 -1.35 2.65
N PHE A 123 -21.57 -1.78 3.68
CA PHE A 123 -21.81 -3.16 4.02
C PHE A 123 -23.29 -3.38 4.33
N THR A 124 -23.84 -4.44 3.76
CA THR A 124 -25.18 -4.93 4.02
C THR A 124 -25.12 -6.03 5.09
N GLN A 125 -25.94 -5.93 6.13
CA GLN A 125 -26.08 -6.99 7.13
C GLN A 125 -26.77 -8.22 6.50
N ILE A 126 -26.26 -9.42 6.79
CA ILE A 126 -26.79 -10.70 6.30
C ILE A 126 -27.06 -11.66 7.47
N ASP A 127 -28.00 -12.58 7.29
CA ASP A 127 -28.45 -13.48 8.37
C ASP A 127 -27.44 -14.59 8.70
N ALA A 128 -26.62 -14.98 7.73
CA ALA A 128 -25.62 -16.03 7.87
C ALA A 128 -24.48 -15.84 6.86
N LEU A 129 -23.35 -16.51 7.11
CA LEU A 129 -22.27 -16.57 6.13
C LEU A 129 -22.77 -17.16 4.80
N PRO A 130 -22.36 -16.59 3.64
CA PRO A 130 -22.79 -17.09 2.34
C PRO A 130 -22.40 -18.56 2.11
N GLU A 131 -23.34 -19.35 1.60
CA GLU A 131 -23.05 -20.71 1.14
C GLU A 131 -22.29 -20.66 -0.19
N VAL A 132 -21.12 -21.31 -0.21
CA VAL A 132 -20.21 -21.32 -1.36
C VAL A 132 -19.59 -22.69 -1.54
N LYS A 133 -19.05 -22.96 -2.74
CA LYS A 133 -18.41 -24.25 -3.06
C LYS A 133 -17.11 -24.44 -2.30
N ILE A 134 -16.34 -23.37 -2.11
CA ILE A 134 -14.98 -23.40 -1.54
C ILE A 134 -14.95 -22.56 -0.25
N SER A 135 -15.19 -23.19 0.89
CA SER A 135 -15.24 -22.53 2.21
C SER A 135 -14.16 -22.99 3.18
N LYS A 136 -13.26 -23.87 2.75
CA LYS A 136 -12.21 -24.48 3.58
C LYS A 136 -10.87 -24.38 2.90
N PHE A 137 -9.83 -24.30 3.72
CA PHE A 137 -8.46 -24.45 3.25
C PHE A 137 -8.25 -25.87 2.69
N THR A 138 -7.61 -25.96 1.52
CA THR A 138 -7.36 -27.20 0.79
C THR A 138 -6.16 -27.04 -0.14
N ASP A 139 -5.42 -28.13 -0.32
CA ASP A 139 -4.35 -28.24 -1.32
C ASP A 139 -4.87 -28.69 -2.70
N ASP A 140 -6.20 -28.83 -2.87
CA ASP A 140 -6.79 -29.18 -4.16
C ASP A 140 -6.46 -28.11 -5.21
N PRO A 141 -5.66 -28.43 -6.25
CA PRO A 141 -5.24 -27.46 -7.24
C PRO A 141 -6.41 -26.89 -8.06
N VAL A 142 -7.49 -27.65 -8.25
CA VAL A 142 -8.69 -27.16 -8.94
C VAL A 142 -9.36 -26.08 -8.11
N ALA A 143 -9.66 -26.35 -6.84
CA ALA A 143 -10.28 -25.37 -5.95
C ALA A 143 -9.45 -24.07 -5.85
N ASN A 144 -8.12 -24.20 -5.78
CA ASN A 144 -7.23 -23.06 -5.74
C ASN A 144 -7.22 -22.24 -7.03
N PHE A 145 -7.21 -22.89 -8.19
CA PHE A 145 -7.31 -22.22 -9.48
C PHE A 145 -8.65 -21.49 -9.65
N GLU A 146 -9.77 -22.14 -9.30
CA GLU A 146 -11.10 -21.54 -9.41
C GLU A 146 -11.23 -20.30 -8.51
N ALA A 147 -10.78 -20.40 -7.25
CA ALA A 147 -10.78 -19.28 -6.32
C ALA A 147 -9.92 -18.13 -6.84
N PHE A 148 -8.69 -18.41 -7.29
CA PHE A 148 -7.79 -17.43 -7.88
C PHE A 148 -8.44 -16.71 -9.06
N TRP A 149 -8.97 -17.44 -10.03
CA TRP A 149 -9.55 -16.84 -11.21
C TRP A 149 -10.77 -15.97 -10.87
N GLN A 150 -11.64 -16.47 -9.98
CA GLN A 150 -12.87 -15.78 -9.60
C GLN A 150 -12.57 -14.49 -8.82
N ILE A 151 -11.56 -14.50 -7.95
CA ILE A 151 -11.10 -13.30 -7.22
C ILE A 151 -10.74 -12.19 -8.20
N PHE A 152 -9.93 -12.47 -9.22
CA PHE A 152 -9.58 -11.48 -10.23
C PHE A 152 -10.78 -11.07 -11.08
N ASN A 153 -11.61 -12.03 -11.48
CA ASN A 153 -12.75 -11.75 -12.33
C ASN A 153 -13.74 -10.77 -11.68
N GLU A 154 -13.98 -10.89 -10.38
CA GLU A 154 -14.92 -10.03 -9.66
C GLU A 154 -14.29 -8.71 -9.19
N ASN A 155 -13.00 -8.69 -8.85
CA ASN A 155 -12.40 -7.52 -8.18
C ASN A 155 -11.43 -6.70 -9.03
N TYR A 156 -10.81 -7.27 -10.07
CA TYR A 156 -9.71 -6.59 -10.78
C TYR A 156 -10.20 -5.50 -11.73
N VAL A 157 -9.89 -4.24 -11.44
CA VAL A 157 -10.47 -3.10 -12.18
C VAL A 157 -9.77 -2.82 -13.51
N LEU A 158 -8.50 -3.20 -13.67
CA LEU A 158 -7.64 -2.73 -14.77
C LEU A 158 -7.70 -3.58 -16.06
N PHE A 159 -8.61 -4.56 -16.19
CA PHE A 159 -8.73 -5.36 -17.43
C PHE A 159 -8.88 -4.51 -18.70
N GLY A 160 -9.49 -3.32 -18.60
CA GLY A 160 -9.64 -2.41 -19.73
C GLY A 160 -8.32 -1.85 -20.26
N LEU A 161 -7.28 -1.77 -19.42
CA LEU A 161 -5.95 -1.28 -19.81
C LEU A 161 -5.10 -2.36 -20.47
N THR A 162 -5.22 -3.60 -20.00
CA THR A 162 -4.33 -4.70 -20.40
C THR A 162 -4.78 -5.42 -21.68
N LYS A 163 -6.00 -5.14 -22.16
CA LYS A 163 -6.66 -5.85 -23.28
C LYS A 163 -6.71 -7.38 -23.09
N THR A 164 -6.52 -7.86 -21.87
CA THR A 164 -6.52 -9.29 -21.54
C THR A 164 -7.94 -9.82 -21.49
N ASP A 165 -8.25 -10.79 -22.34
CA ASP A 165 -9.49 -11.55 -22.24
C ASP A 165 -9.38 -12.58 -21.10
N TRP A 166 -9.72 -12.14 -19.90
CA TRP A 166 -9.65 -12.97 -18.69
C TRP A 166 -10.52 -14.23 -18.75
N GLN A 167 -11.60 -14.21 -19.54
CA GLN A 167 -12.50 -15.35 -19.68
C GLN A 167 -11.96 -16.37 -20.68
N ALA A 168 -11.39 -15.93 -21.80
CA ALA A 168 -10.70 -16.83 -22.72
C ALA A 168 -9.47 -17.47 -22.06
N LEU A 169 -8.74 -16.69 -21.25
CA LEU A 169 -7.59 -17.17 -20.49
C LEU A 169 -8.01 -18.24 -19.48
N TYR A 170 -9.13 -18.06 -18.78
CA TYR A 170 -9.72 -19.11 -17.94
C TYR A 170 -9.88 -20.42 -18.68
N SER A 171 -10.61 -20.40 -19.81
CA SER A 171 -10.94 -21.62 -20.55
C SER A 171 -9.67 -22.36 -21.01
N LYS A 172 -8.66 -21.61 -21.44
CA LYS A 172 -7.36 -22.16 -21.87
C LYS A 172 -6.57 -22.75 -20.70
N GLU A 173 -6.45 -22.02 -19.60
CA GLU A 173 -5.57 -22.39 -18.49
C GLU A 173 -6.21 -23.43 -17.57
N ARG A 174 -7.53 -23.34 -17.33
CA ARG A 174 -8.29 -24.31 -16.56
C ARG A 174 -8.18 -25.72 -17.12
N ALA A 175 -8.13 -25.87 -18.44
CA ALA A 175 -7.99 -27.16 -19.13
C ALA A 175 -6.66 -27.88 -18.81
N LYS A 176 -5.66 -27.16 -18.28
CA LYS A 176 -4.37 -27.73 -17.86
C LYS A 176 -4.37 -28.22 -16.41
N ILE A 177 -5.41 -27.90 -15.62
CA ILE A 177 -5.47 -28.17 -14.18
C ILE A 177 -6.34 -29.40 -13.89
N SER A 178 -5.80 -30.36 -13.18
CA SER A 178 -6.47 -31.55 -12.67
C SER A 178 -6.12 -31.77 -11.19
N SER A 179 -6.73 -32.78 -10.55
CA SER A 179 -6.39 -33.17 -9.18
C SER A 179 -4.93 -33.61 -8.99
N ASP A 180 -4.23 -33.96 -10.08
CA ASP A 180 -2.84 -34.40 -10.05
C ASP A 180 -1.84 -33.25 -10.27
N THR A 181 -2.34 -32.04 -10.56
CA THR A 181 -1.49 -30.86 -10.76
C THR A 181 -0.73 -30.51 -9.49
N SER A 182 0.59 -30.44 -9.57
CA SER A 182 1.43 -30.05 -8.44
C SER A 182 1.31 -28.55 -8.13
N ASN A 183 1.59 -28.15 -6.89
CA ASN A 183 1.68 -26.73 -6.51
C ASN A 183 2.65 -25.94 -7.39
N LYS A 184 3.73 -26.55 -7.90
CA LYS A 184 4.68 -25.87 -8.80
C LYS A 184 4.07 -25.59 -10.17
N GLU A 185 3.32 -26.55 -10.73
CA GLU A 185 2.62 -26.38 -12.00
C GLU A 185 1.48 -25.37 -11.87
N LEU A 186 0.68 -25.46 -10.80
CA LEU A 186 -0.38 -24.52 -10.49
C LEU A 186 0.17 -23.09 -10.37
N GLN A 187 1.26 -22.91 -9.63
CA GLN A 187 1.94 -21.63 -9.49
C GLN A 187 2.36 -21.07 -10.85
N LYS A 188 2.95 -21.91 -11.70
CA LYS A 188 3.41 -21.50 -13.03
C LYS A 188 2.24 -21.04 -13.90
N VAL A 189 1.12 -21.75 -13.88
CA VAL A 189 -0.09 -21.36 -14.60
C VAL A 189 -0.62 -20.01 -14.10
N MET A 190 -0.76 -19.82 -12.79
CA MET A 190 -1.22 -18.55 -12.22
C MET A 190 -0.26 -17.39 -12.52
N GLN A 191 1.04 -17.64 -12.47
CA GLN A 191 2.08 -16.68 -12.81
C GLN A 191 1.95 -16.22 -14.26
N GLU A 192 1.90 -17.16 -15.22
CA GLU A 192 1.72 -16.86 -16.65
C GLU A 192 0.43 -16.05 -16.90
N MET A 193 -0.61 -16.25 -16.09
CA MET A 193 -1.84 -15.46 -16.19
C MET A 193 -1.69 -14.02 -15.71
N ILE A 194 -1.08 -13.81 -14.54
CA ILE A 194 -0.91 -12.45 -14.00
C ILE A 194 0.15 -11.66 -14.76
N GLU A 195 1.16 -12.29 -15.35
CA GLU A 195 2.18 -11.59 -16.15
C GLU A 195 1.58 -10.82 -17.33
N LEU A 196 0.49 -11.34 -17.92
CA LEU A 196 -0.25 -10.65 -18.99
C LEU A 196 -0.95 -9.36 -18.54
N LEU A 197 -1.05 -9.12 -17.25
CA LEU A 197 -1.66 -7.89 -16.70
C LEU A 197 -0.65 -6.74 -16.62
N HIS A 198 0.67 -7.02 -16.64
CA HIS A 198 1.73 -6.02 -16.51
C HIS A 198 1.47 -4.97 -15.41
N ASP A 199 1.01 -5.43 -14.24
CA ASP A 199 0.54 -4.58 -13.15
C ASP A 199 1.47 -4.66 -11.93
N GLY A 200 2.01 -3.51 -11.50
CA GLY A 200 2.95 -3.42 -10.39
C GLY A 200 2.35 -3.69 -9.01
N HIS A 201 1.02 -3.70 -8.86
CA HIS A 201 0.33 -4.02 -7.61
C HIS A 201 -0.28 -5.44 -7.58
N THR A 202 -0.15 -6.18 -8.68
CA THR A 202 -0.59 -7.57 -8.76
C THR A 202 0.57 -8.53 -8.48
N GLN A 203 0.41 -9.43 -7.50
CA GLN A 203 1.42 -10.46 -7.21
C GLN A 203 0.84 -11.68 -6.48
N ILE A 204 1.58 -12.79 -6.49
CA ILE A 204 1.31 -13.98 -5.68
C ILE A 204 2.39 -14.07 -4.59
N LEU A 205 1.97 -14.02 -3.33
CA LEU A 205 2.84 -14.24 -2.17
C LEU A 205 2.73 -15.70 -1.70
N LYS A 206 3.88 -16.36 -1.60
CA LYS A 206 3.99 -17.77 -1.20
C LYS A 206 5.01 -18.00 -0.10
N GLY A 207 5.12 -19.24 0.37
CA GLY A 207 6.15 -19.66 1.32
C GLY A 207 6.03 -18.93 2.66
N MET A 208 4.82 -18.89 3.22
CA MET A 208 4.47 -18.08 4.39
C MET A 208 4.59 -16.55 4.15
N GLY A 209 4.47 -16.11 2.90
CA GLY A 209 4.45 -14.69 2.52
C GLY A 209 5.83 -14.06 2.29
N LEU A 210 6.90 -14.87 2.23
CA LEU A 210 8.28 -14.38 2.12
C LEU A 210 8.84 -14.37 0.69
N SER A 211 8.13 -14.95 -0.27
CA SER A 211 8.48 -14.92 -1.69
C SER A 211 7.30 -14.36 -2.48
N SER A 212 7.59 -13.38 -3.32
CA SER A 212 6.62 -12.77 -4.23
C SER A 212 6.90 -13.19 -5.67
N ILE A 213 5.82 -13.36 -6.44
CA ILE A 213 5.80 -13.54 -7.88
C ILE A 213 5.00 -12.37 -8.45
N PRO A 214 5.66 -11.32 -8.96
CA PRO A 214 4.98 -10.12 -9.44
C PRO A 214 4.37 -10.35 -10.83
N SER A 215 3.27 -9.64 -11.12
CA SER A 215 2.70 -9.53 -12.46
C SER A 215 3.61 -8.73 -13.40
N LYS A 216 4.37 -7.78 -12.87
CA LYS A 216 5.38 -7.02 -13.61
C LYS A 216 6.79 -7.40 -13.11
N PRO A 217 7.53 -8.25 -13.83
CA PRO A 217 8.89 -8.63 -13.45
C PRO A 217 9.82 -7.42 -13.36
N MET A 218 10.75 -7.44 -12.40
CA MET A 218 11.72 -6.35 -12.21
C MET A 218 12.58 -6.11 -13.47
N GLU A 219 12.89 -7.15 -14.24
CA GLU A 219 13.64 -7.05 -15.50
C GLU A 219 12.91 -6.26 -16.61
N ASP A 220 11.58 -6.18 -16.53
CA ASP A 220 10.75 -5.40 -17.45
C ASP A 220 10.61 -3.94 -16.99
N GLU A 221 11.15 -3.58 -15.82
CA GLU A 221 10.99 -2.25 -15.28
C GLU A 221 11.88 -1.20 -15.98
N PRO A 222 11.40 0.06 -16.08
CA PRO A 222 12.16 1.12 -16.71
C PRO A 222 13.56 1.26 -16.10
N GLN A 223 14.59 1.42 -16.95
CA GLN A 223 15.97 1.66 -16.52
C GLN A 223 16.09 2.87 -15.59
N ARG A 224 15.19 3.86 -15.75
CA ARG A 224 15.15 5.02 -14.87
C ARG A 224 14.74 4.66 -13.44
N LEU A 225 13.80 3.72 -13.22
CA LEU A 225 13.49 3.24 -11.86
C LEU A 225 14.71 2.59 -11.21
N HIS A 226 15.37 1.68 -11.93
CA HIS A 226 16.60 1.03 -11.48
C HIS A 226 17.69 2.05 -11.08
N PHE A 227 17.87 3.09 -11.90
CA PHE A 227 18.83 4.15 -11.61
C PHE A 227 18.58 4.82 -10.25
N TYR A 228 17.33 5.15 -9.91
CA TYR A 228 16.97 5.73 -8.61
C TYR A 228 17.14 4.72 -7.47
N MET A 229 16.75 3.46 -7.67
CA MET A 229 16.90 2.40 -6.67
C MET A 229 18.37 2.17 -6.31
N ASP A 230 19.22 1.98 -7.31
CA ASP A 230 20.65 1.69 -7.15
C ASP A 230 21.42 2.86 -6.53
N ASN A 231 20.98 4.09 -6.80
CA ASN A 231 21.66 5.31 -6.35
C ASN A 231 20.96 6.03 -5.19
N ARG A 232 19.88 5.47 -4.61
CA ARG A 232 19.03 6.10 -3.59
C ARG A 232 19.82 6.81 -2.50
N LYS A 233 20.75 6.10 -1.84
CA LYS A 233 21.55 6.66 -0.75
C LYS A 233 22.42 7.85 -1.19
N ARG A 234 22.99 7.80 -2.38
CA ARG A 234 23.87 8.86 -2.92
C ARG A 234 23.05 10.09 -3.31
N LEU A 235 21.92 9.88 -3.99
CA LEU A 235 21.01 10.94 -4.39
C LEU A 235 20.38 11.66 -3.19
N MET A 236 19.86 10.91 -2.20
CA MET A 236 19.34 11.49 -0.96
C MET A 236 20.42 12.31 -0.23
N LYS A 237 21.66 11.80 -0.20
CA LYS A 237 22.79 12.52 0.40
C LYS A 237 23.09 13.84 -0.33
N ASN A 238 23.01 13.85 -1.66
CA ASN A 238 23.19 15.06 -2.46
C ASN A 238 22.08 16.08 -2.13
N ALA A 239 20.81 15.68 -2.17
CA ALA A 239 19.67 16.56 -1.86
C ALA A 239 19.80 17.17 -0.44
N LEU A 240 20.11 16.34 0.56
CA LEU A 240 20.30 16.78 1.95
C LEU A 240 21.53 17.69 2.14
N SER A 241 22.44 17.78 1.17
CA SER A 241 23.58 18.70 1.23
C SER A 241 23.20 20.16 0.96
N TYR A 242 22.03 20.41 0.34
CA TYR A 242 21.50 21.75 0.10
C TYR A 242 20.84 22.37 1.33
N ILE A 243 20.50 21.57 2.34
CA ILE A 243 19.92 22.07 3.60
C ILE A 243 20.99 22.78 4.43
N GLN A 244 20.70 24.02 4.79
CA GLN A 244 21.47 24.86 5.70
C GLN A 244 21.02 24.67 7.15
N GLY A 245 21.98 24.64 8.08
CA GLY A 245 21.70 24.59 9.52
C GLY A 245 21.12 23.25 10.01
N GLU A 246 20.14 23.33 10.91
CA GLU A 246 19.53 22.17 11.56
C GLU A 246 18.69 21.36 10.57
N LYS A 247 18.93 20.03 10.56
CA LYS A 247 18.13 19.06 9.82
C LYS A 247 17.21 18.36 10.79
N HIS A 248 15.91 18.43 10.54
CA HIS A 248 14.93 17.62 11.24
C HIS A 248 14.75 16.30 10.48
N SER A 249 14.69 15.20 11.22
CA SER A 249 14.40 13.87 10.70
C SER A 249 13.56 13.13 11.72
N SER A 250 12.44 12.56 11.29
CA SER A 250 11.53 11.77 12.13
C SER A 250 11.10 10.51 11.39
N MET A 251 10.51 9.57 12.12
CA MET A 251 10.00 8.30 11.60
C MET A 251 11.06 7.56 10.76
N ASP A 252 12.25 7.36 11.31
CA ASP A 252 13.37 6.68 10.62
C ASP A 252 13.78 7.31 9.27
N GLY A 253 13.56 8.62 9.12
CA GLY A 253 13.92 9.37 7.92
C GLY A 253 12.83 9.39 6.84
N LEU A 254 11.63 8.91 7.14
CA LEU A 254 10.47 9.07 6.24
C LEU A 254 10.06 10.53 6.09
N ILE A 255 10.19 11.33 7.14
CA ILE A 255 9.96 12.77 7.09
C ILE A 255 11.28 13.47 7.42
N GLN A 256 11.74 14.33 6.51
CA GLN A 256 12.91 15.16 6.73
C GLN A 256 12.59 16.61 6.36
N ALA A 257 13.02 17.55 7.19
CA ALA A 257 12.76 18.95 6.96
C ALA A 257 13.98 19.81 7.28
N GLY A 258 14.10 20.94 6.59
CA GLY A 258 15.15 21.93 6.83
C GLY A 258 14.99 23.14 5.94
N ARG A 259 15.93 24.08 6.03
CA ARG A 259 15.94 25.30 5.21
C ARG A 259 16.96 25.17 4.11
N LEU A 260 16.58 25.54 2.90
CA LEU A 260 17.52 25.77 1.80
C LEU A 260 18.12 27.19 1.94
N ARG A 261 18.92 27.59 0.96
CA ARG A 261 19.42 28.97 0.86
C ARG A 261 18.24 29.94 0.75
N ASP A 262 18.50 31.20 1.08
CA ASP A 262 17.53 32.31 1.00
C ASP A 262 16.23 32.08 1.80
N GLY A 263 16.29 31.21 2.82
CA GLY A 263 15.19 30.97 3.75
C GLY A 263 14.05 30.10 3.22
N MET A 264 14.21 29.45 2.06
CA MET A 264 13.20 28.53 1.51
C MET A 264 13.09 27.25 2.35
N GLY A 265 11.91 26.66 2.43
CA GLY A 265 11.67 25.39 3.10
C GLY A 265 11.95 24.19 2.20
N TYR A 266 12.42 23.11 2.80
CA TYR A 266 12.55 21.80 2.16
C TYR A 266 11.88 20.75 3.05
N LEU A 267 10.99 19.96 2.46
CA LEU A 267 10.28 18.86 3.10
C LEU A 267 10.41 17.61 2.22
N ALA A 268 11.21 16.65 2.65
CA ALA A 268 11.24 15.32 2.00
C ALA A 268 10.26 14.38 2.70
N LEU A 269 9.43 13.73 1.89
CA LEU A 269 8.51 12.67 2.32
C LEU A 269 8.96 11.40 1.61
N ASN A 270 9.83 10.62 2.25
CA ASN A 270 10.55 9.49 1.64
C ASN A 270 9.78 8.15 1.70
N GLY A 271 8.51 8.17 2.10
CA GLY A 271 7.66 6.99 2.20
C GLY A 271 6.51 7.20 3.18
N PHE A 272 5.47 6.38 3.01
CA PHE A 272 4.24 6.44 3.79
C PHE A 272 3.92 5.09 4.48
N ASP A 273 4.92 4.28 4.78
CA ASP A 273 4.82 2.92 5.38
C ASP A 273 4.56 2.94 6.91
N ARG A 274 3.81 3.92 7.38
CA ARG A 274 3.36 4.10 8.76
C ARG A 274 1.86 4.38 8.76
N TYR A 275 1.11 3.59 9.53
CA TYR A 275 -0.35 3.59 9.49
C TYR A 275 -0.99 4.24 10.72
N GLU A 276 -0.23 4.45 11.79
CA GLU A 276 -0.71 5.07 13.03
C GLU A 276 -0.86 6.59 12.85
N LYS A 277 -2.11 7.06 12.76
CA LYS A 277 -2.45 8.44 12.40
C LYS A 277 -1.88 9.49 13.31
N GLU A 278 -1.94 9.24 14.61
CA GLU A 278 -1.45 10.14 15.64
C GLU A 278 0.07 10.31 15.51
N GLN A 279 0.79 9.22 15.18
CA GLN A 279 2.25 9.23 15.07
C GLN A 279 2.71 10.03 13.86
N TYR A 280 2.20 9.72 12.67
CA TYR A 280 2.61 10.45 11.47
C TYR A 280 2.10 11.90 11.49
N SER A 281 0.92 12.17 12.04
CA SER A 281 0.40 13.54 12.18
C SER A 281 1.28 14.39 13.08
N LYS A 282 1.72 13.85 14.22
CA LYS A 282 2.65 14.54 15.12
C LYS A 282 3.99 14.83 14.45
N ALA A 283 4.54 13.86 13.72
CA ALA A 283 5.81 14.01 13.02
C ALA A 283 5.73 15.06 11.90
N LEU A 284 4.62 15.10 11.16
CA LEU A 284 4.35 16.13 10.15
C LEU A 284 4.23 17.52 10.79
N ASP A 285 3.52 17.65 11.91
CA ASP A 285 3.38 18.91 12.64
C ASP A 285 4.72 19.45 13.12
N GLU A 286 5.60 18.59 13.62
CA GLU A 286 6.97 18.95 14.02
C GLU A 286 7.80 19.41 12.82
N ALA A 287 7.70 18.72 11.69
CA ALA A 287 8.42 19.07 10.47
C ALA A 287 8.00 20.45 9.93
N VAL A 288 6.69 20.74 9.85
CA VAL A 288 6.23 22.03 9.31
C VAL A 288 6.49 23.19 10.27
N ARG A 289 6.51 22.97 11.58
CA ARG A 289 6.96 23.99 12.55
C ARG A 289 8.41 24.40 12.33
N LYS A 290 9.29 23.46 11.95
CA LYS A 290 10.69 23.78 11.58
C LYS A 290 10.78 24.67 10.35
N LEU A 291 9.80 24.58 9.47
CA LEU A 291 9.67 25.40 8.26
C LEU A 291 8.93 26.72 8.48
N SER A 292 8.48 27.02 9.71
CA SER A 292 7.73 28.26 9.99
C SER A 292 8.45 29.52 9.48
N GLY A 293 7.72 30.40 8.80
CA GLY A 293 8.28 31.59 8.16
C GLY A 293 8.89 31.38 6.78
N CYS A 294 8.97 30.14 6.26
CA CYS A 294 9.28 29.89 4.85
C CYS A 294 8.04 30.20 4.00
N SER A 295 8.14 31.16 3.07
CA SER A 295 7.06 31.48 2.11
C SER A 295 7.15 30.66 0.82
N ALA A 296 8.25 29.96 0.60
CA ALA A 296 8.52 29.13 -0.57
C ALA A 296 9.00 27.75 -0.09
N ILE A 297 8.38 26.67 -0.57
CA ILE A 297 8.66 25.31 -0.09
C ILE A 297 8.89 24.37 -1.28
N VAL A 298 9.94 23.56 -1.17
CA VAL A 298 10.14 22.36 -1.98
C VAL A 298 9.64 21.14 -1.21
N VAL A 299 8.75 20.36 -1.80
CA VAL A 299 8.33 19.04 -1.32
C VAL A 299 8.97 17.99 -2.20
N ASP A 300 9.81 17.13 -1.61
CA ASP A 300 10.52 16.08 -2.34
C ASP A 300 9.84 14.72 -2.13
N LEU A 301 9.24 14.19 -3.20
CA LEU A 301 8.62 12.86 -3.27
C LEU A 301 9.48 11.85 -4.07
N ARG A 302 10.67 12.24 -4.53
CA ARG A 302 11.48 11.43 -5.46
C ARG A 302 11.88 10.07 -4.91
N PHE A 303 11.83 9.87 -3.59
CA PHE A 303 12.15 8.60 -2.94
C PHE A 303 10.96 7.99 -2.19
N ASN A 304 9.74 8.39 -2.54
CA ASN A 304 8.51 7.91 -1.92
C ASN A 304 7.89 6.75 -2.71
N GLY A 305 8.12 5.51 -2.25
CA GLY A 305 7.53 4.32 -2.87
C GLY A 305 6.08 4.04 -2.46
N GLY A 306 5.42 4.95 -1.74
CA GLY A 306 4.04 4.79 -1.28
C GLY A 306 3.89 4.27 0.14
N GLY A 307 2.75 3.61 0.40
CA GLY A 307 2.28 3.24 1.74
C GLY A 307 0.83 3.67 1.94
N SER A 308 0.55 4.46 2.98
CA SER A 308 -0.80 4.92 3.32
C SER A 308 -1.19 6.21 2.61
N ASP A 309 -2.30 6.20 1.87
CA ASP A 309 -2.95 7.39 1.31
C ASP A 309 -3.31 8.41 2.38
N ALA A 310 -3.73 7.95 3.57
CA ALA A 310 -4.05 8.83 4.69
C ALA A 310 -2.84 9.64 5.14
N PHE A 311 -1.64 9.04 5.11
CA PHE A 311 -0.41 9.77 5.39
C PHE A 311 -0.12 10.79 4.27
N GLY A 312 -0.29 10.41 2.99
CA GLY A 312 -0.16 11.34 1.87
C GLY A 312 -1.09 12.55 1.96
N ILE A 313 -2.39 12.33 2.19
CA ILE A 313 -3.40 13.38 2.41
C ILE A 313 -3.07 14.20 3.66
N ALA A 314 -2.65 13.56 4.75
CA ALA A 314 -2.22 14.26 5.96
C ALA A 314 -1.01 15.16 5.69
N ALA A 315 -0.04 14.75 4.88
CA ALA A 315 1.08 15.61 4.50
C ALA A 315 0.61 16.83 3.68
N ALA A 316 -0.23 16.59 2.65
CA ALA A 316 -0.81 17.65 1.82
C ALA A 316 -1.63 18.65 2.66
N SER A 317 -2.39 18.18 3.66
CA SER A 317 -3.20 19.04 4.54
C SER A 317 -2.40 20.09 5.31
N ARG A 318 -1.12 19.85 5.60
CA ARG A 318 -0.25 20.86 6.25
C ARG A 318 0.19 21.96 5.31
N LEU A 319 0.07 21.77 4.00
CA LEU A 319 0.49 22.70 2.96
C LEU A 319 -0.72 23.41 2.32
N ALA A 320 -1.93 22.89 2.54
CA ALA A 320 -3.16 23.41 1.97
C ALA A 320 -3.63 24.69 2.69
N GLU A 321 -4.06 25.67 1.91
CA GLU A 321 -4.66 26.92 2.43
C GLU A 321 -6.20 26.85 2.50
N ALA A 322 -6.80 26.01 1.67
CA ALA A 322 -8.23 25.82 1.55
C ALA A 322 -8.54 24.36 1.20
N ARG A 323 -9.81 23.97 1.30
CA ARG A 323 -10.26 22.66 0.85
C ARG A 323 -10.04 22.53 -0.66
N SER A 324 -9.38 21.46 -1.10
CA SER A 324 -9.20 21.15 -2.52
C SER A 324 -9.50 19.67 -2.78
N LEU A 325 -9.89 19.35 -4.01
CA LEU A 325 -10.07 17.98 -4.45
C LEU A 325 -8.68 17.37 -4.72
N ALA A 326 -8.40 16.22 -4.11
CA ALA A 326 -7.17 15.47 -4.36
C ALA A 326 -7.31 14.60 -5.61
N TYR A 327 -8.32 13.74 -5.61
CA TYR A 327 -8.61 12.77 -6.66
C TYR A 327 -9.99 12.13 -6.42
N TYR A 328 -10.46 11.35 -7.38
CA TYR A 328 -11.61 10.46 -7.22
C TYR A 328 -11.17 9.01 -7.09
N LYS A 329 -11.90 8.24 -6.29
CA LYS A 329 -11.81 6.78 -6.18
C LYS A 329 -13.07 6.14 -6.75
N GLN A 330 -12.89 5.06 -7.50
CA GLN A 330 -13.98 4.22 -7.99
C GLN A 330 -13.64 2.75 -7.78
N VAL A 331 -14.66 1.93 -7.58
CA VAL A 331 -14.53 0.49 -7.35
C VAL A 331 -15.47 -0.27 -8.25
N ARG A 332 -15.22 -1.57 -8.45
CA ARG A 332 -16.25 -2.45 -9.00
C ARG A 332 -17.31 -2.78 -7.96
N THR A 333 -18.56 -2.72 -8.38
CA THR A 333 -19.72 -3.08 -7.56
C THR A 333 -20.49 -4.22 -8.21
N GLY A 334 -20.81 -5.25 -7.42
CA GLY A 334 -21.58 -6.41 -7.87
C GLY A 334 -20.86 -7.29 -8.90
N VAL A 335 -21.65 -8.02 -9.70
CA VAL A 335 -21.16 -8.97 -10.72
C VAL A 335 -20.83 -8.32 -12.07
N SER A 336 -21.14 -7.04 -12.24
CA SER A 336 -20.83 -6.29 -13.46
C SER A 336 -19.38 -5.78 -13.43
N ARG A 337 -18.79 -5.52 -14.60
CA ARG A 337 -17.48 -4.85 -14.69
C ARG A 337 -17.58 -3.32 -14.56
N GLU A 338 -18.77 -2.80 -14.22
CA GLU A 338 -19.02 -1.37 -14.09
C GLU A 338 -18.33 -0.81 -12.85
N LEU A 339 -17.89 0.44 -12.97
CA LEU A 339 -17.32 1.20 -11.87
C LEU A 339 -18.44 1.92 -11.12
N SER A 340 -18.28 2.08 -9.82
CA SER A 340 -19.11 2.94 -8.98
C SER A 340 -19.07 4.39 -9.46
N GLU A 341 -19.99 5.21 -8.95
CA GLU A 341 -19.86 6.65 -9.04
C GLU A 341 -18.51 7.12 -8.47
N PRO A 342 -17.85 8.13 -9.06
CA PRO A 342 -16.60 8.70 -8.56
C PRO A 342 -16.77 9.29 -7.15
N ALA A 343 -16.10 8.70 -6.16
CA ALA A 343 -16.08 9.20 -4.80
C ALA A 343 -14.92 10.22 -4.63
N PRO A 344 -15.20 11.50 -4.31
CA PRO A 344 -14.17 12.52 -4.19
C PRO A 344 -13.41 12.41 -2.86
N ILE A 345 -12.08 12.48 -2.93
CA ILE A 345 -11.19 12.60 -1.78
C ILE A 345 -10.67 14.03 -1.72
N TYR A 346 -10.75 14.65 -0.55
CA TYR A 346 -10.38 16.05 -0.37
C TYR A 346 -9.15 16.20 0.53
N VAL A 347 -8.33 17.19 0.19
CA VAL A 347 -7.40 17.78 1.15
C VAL A 347 -8.14 18.88 1.91
N VAL A 348 -8.12 18.82 3.23
CA VAL A 348 -8.65 19.86 4.11
C VAL A 348 -7.50 20.40 4.96
N PRO A 349 -7.30 21.73 5.07
CA PRO A 349 -6.21 22.30 5.86
C PRO A 349 -6.17 21.79 7.29
N ALA A 350 -4.99 21.36 7.73
CA ALA A 350 -4.75 20.97 9.12
C ALA A 350 -4.65 22.19 10.04
N SER A 351 -4.90 21.98 11.34
CA SER A 351 -4.77 23.02 12.36
C SER A 351 -3.34 23.53 12.51
N THR A 352 -2.36 22.63 12.45
CA THR A 352 -0.95 22.98 12.23
C THR A 352 -0.69 22.95 10.73
N SER A 353 -0.51 24.11 10.10
CA SER A 353 -0.20 24.20 8.66
C SER A 353 0.80 25.33 8.38
N ILE A 354 1.41 25.28 7.20
CA ILE A 354 2.28 26.31 6.67
C ILE A 354 1.71 26.83 5.35
N ARG A 355 1.59 28.16 5.26
CA ARG A 355 1.12 28.86 4.08
C ARG A 355 2.32 29.16 3.17
N ALA A 356 2.52 28.34 2.14
CA ALA A 356 3.52 28.59 1.11
C ALA A 356 2.89 29.40 -0.03
N GLN A 357 3.48 30.54 -0.38
CA GLN A 357 3.10 31.31 -1.58
C GLN A 357 3.52 30.58 -2.86
N LYS A 358 4.58 29.78 -2.79
CA LYS A 358 5.08 28.98 -3.90
C LYS A 358 5.46 27.59 -3.42
N LEU A 359 4.88 26.58 -4.06
CA LEU A 359 5.09 25.17 -3.77
C LEU A 359 5.69 24.51 -5.01
N ILE A 360 6.84 23.86 -4.83
CA ILE A 360 7.46 23.04 -5.87
C ILE A 360 7.49 21.59 -5.39
N VAL A 361 6.99 20.65 -6.19
CA VAL A 361 6.98 19.22 -5.88
C VAL A 361 7.97 18.50 -6.78
N LEU A 362 8.84 17.68 -6.21
CA LEU A 362 9.83 16.90 -6.94
C LEU A 362 9.37 15.45 -7.05
N THR A 363 9.33 14.90 -8.27
CA THR A 363 8.93 13.52 -8.54
C THR A 363 10.00 12.75 -9.30
N SER A 364 9.96 11.42 -9.19
CA SER A 364 10.83 10.53 -9.95
C SER A 364 10.11 9.24 -10.33
N PRO A 365 10.71 8.36 -11.15
CA PRO A 365 10.15 7.04 -11.44
C PRO A 365 10.10 6.11 -10.21
N TYR A 366 10.71 6.48 -9.08
CA TYR A 366 10.55 5.78 -7.80
C TYR A 366 9.33 6.28 -7.01
N THR A 367 8.78 7.45 -7.34
CA THR A 367 7.53 7.93 -6.76
C THR A 367 6.39 7.00 -7.22
N ALA A 368 5.81 6.24 -6.28
CA ALA A 368 4.87 5.16 -6.58
C ALA A 368 3.71 5.10 -5.57
N SER A 369 2.57 4.51 -5.95
CA SER A 369 1.46 4.20 -5.03
C SER A 369 0.98 5.44 -4.26
N ALA A 370 0.88 5.40 -2.92
CA ALA A 370 0.47 6.56 -2.12
C ALA A 370 1.40 7.79 -2.28
N GLY A 371 2.61 7.63 -2.80
CA GLY A 371 3.48 8.72 -3.22
C GLY A 371 2.90 9.50 -4.40
N GLU A 372 2.22 8.80 -5.32
CA GLU A 372 1.55 9.37 -6.48
C GLU A 372 0.18 9.95 -6.13
N THR A 373 -0.57 9.33 -5.23
CA THR A 373 -1.82 9.93 -4.71
C THR A 373 -1.52 11.20 -3.91
N ALA A 374 -0.43 11.25 -3.15
CA ALA A 374 0.07 12.48 -2.53
C ALA A 374 0.50 13.52 -3.58
N ALA A 375 1.11 13.11 -4.69
CA ALA A 375 1.43 14.01 -5.79
C ALA A 375 0.16 14.65 -6.40
N MET A 376 -0.91 13.87 -6.62
CA MET A 376 -2.21 14.41 -7.04
C MET A 376 -2.80 15.37 -6.00
N ALA A 377 -2.74 15.00 -4.73
CA ALA A 377 -3.22 15.84 -3.63
C ALA A 377 -2.50 17.20 -3.57
N LEU A 378 -1.17 17.20 -3.74
CA LEU A 378 -0.35 18.42 -3.77
C LEU A 378 -0.59 19.25 -5.03
N ARG A 379 -0.87 18.61 -6.18
CA ARG A 379 -1.22 19.32 -7.42
C ARG A 379 -2.51 20.13 -7.29
N GLY A 380 -3.42 19.70 -6.44
CA GLY A 380 -4.63 20.46 -6.09
C GLY A 380 -4.40 21.65 -5.15
N ILE A 381 -3.17 21.93 -4.72
CA ILE A 381 -2.86 23.03 -3.79
C ILE A 381 -2.25 24.22 -4.55
N GLY A 382 -3.06 25.28 -4.74
CA GLY A 382 -2.60 26.51 -5.39
C GLY A 382 -2.03 26.26 -6.79
N ASP A 383 -0.95 26.96 -7.12
CA ASP A 383 -0.22 26.82 -8.39
C ASP A 383 1.04 25.95 -8.21
N ALA A 384 0.91 24.79 -7.55
CA ALA A 384 2.03 23.89 -7.31
C ALA A 384 2.71 23.46 -8.62
N VAL A 385 4.04 23.61 -8.69
CA VAL A 385 4.85 23.27 -9.87
C VAL A 385 5.59 21.96 -9.65
N PHE A 386 5.49 21.04 -10.59
CA PHE A 386 6.11 19.72 -10.56
C PHE A 386 7.38 19.69 -11.40
N LEU A 387 8.48 19.25 -10.80
CA LEU A 387 9.78 19.13 -11.46
C LEU A 387 10.35 17.71 -11.31
N GLY A 388 11.20 17.32 -12.26
CA GLY A 388 11.96 16.08 -12.19
C GLY A 388 11.49 15.11 -13.25
N GLU A 389 11.09 13.92 -12.85
CA GLU A 389 10.73 12.87 -13.80
C GLU A 389 9.34 12.31 -13.51
N LYS A 390 8.80 11.63 -14.53
CA LYS A 390 7.49 10.99 -14.45
C LYS A 390 7.47 9.96 -13.30
N THR A 391 6.36 9.90 -12.58
CA THR A 391 6.14 8.90 -11.54
C THR A 391 5.97 7.49 -12.13
N TYR A 392 5.91 6.49 -11.26
CA TYR A 392 5.95 5.08 -11.65
C TYR A 392 4.69 4.58 -12.37
N GLY A 393 3.50 5.04 -11.95
CA GLY A 393 2.23 4.70 -12.55
C GLY A 393 1.57 3.45 -11.95
N VAL A 394 1.53 3.33 -10.62
CA VAL A 394 0.82 2.26 -9.90
C VAL A 394 -0.11 2.85 -8.83
N PHE A 395 -1.28 3.33 -9.22
CA PHE A 395 -2.13 4.13 -8.33
C PHE A 395 -3.12 3.31 -7.50
N SER A 396 -3.71 2.26 -8.08
CA SER A 396 -4.76 1.48 -7.45
C SER A 396 -4.35 0.92 -6.09
N ASP A 397 -5.25 0.96 -5.11
CA ASP A 397 -5.04 0.23 -3.86
C ASP A 397 -4.98 -1.27 -4.11
N MET A 398 -4.13 -1.93 -3.32
CA MET A 398 -3.95 -3.37 -3.35
C MET A 398 -5.03 -4.07 -2.53
N LEU A 399 -5.80 -4.94 -3.19
CA LEU A 399 -6.70 -5.85 -2.51
C LEU A 399 -5.99 -7.16 -2.18
N PHE A 400 -5.96 -7.51 -0.89
CA PHE A 400 -5.35 -8.75 -0.41
C PHE A 400 -6.40 -9.86 -0.35
N ASN A 401 -6.10 -11.01 -0.94
CA ASN A 401 -7.00 -12.16 -0.91
C ASN A 401 -6.24 -13.43 -0.56
N MET A 402 -6.85 -14.29 0.25
CA MET A 402 -6.31 -15.60 0.62
C MET A 402 -6.88 -16.66 -0.32
N LEU A 403 -6.01 -17.47 -0.90
CA LEU A 403 -6.37 -18.67 -1.64
C LEU A 403 -6.59 -19.85 -0.67
N PRO A 404 -7.35 -20.88 -1.07
CA PRO A 404 -7.60 -22.06 -0.23
C PRO A 404 -6.33 -22.81 0.24
N ASN A 405 -5.22 -22.74 -0.49
CA ASN A 405 -3.92 -23.32 -0.10
C ASN A 405 -3.09 -22.38 0.79
N GLY A 406 -3.65 -21.23 1.18
CA GLY A 406 -2.99 -20.22 1.99
C GLY A 406 -1.98 -19.35 1.22
N TRP A 407 -1.96 -19.36 -0.11
CA TRP A 407 -1.25 -18.29 -0.83
C TRP A 407 -2.04 -16.99 -0.75
N ILE A 408 -1.33 -15.87 -0.78
CA ILE A 408 -1.98 -14.56 -0.87
C ILE A 408 -1.83 -14.07 -2.30
N VAL A 409 -2.89 -13.53 -2.87
CA VAL A 409 -2.85 -12.77 -4.11
C VAL A 409 -3.18 -11.32 -3.82
N THR A 410 -2.39 -10.41 -4.39
CA THR A 410 -2.73 -8.99 -4.42
C THR A 410 -3.14 -8.60 -5.82
N LEU A 411 -4.06 -7.66 -5.94
CA LEU A 411 -4.55 -7.16 -7.22
C LEU A 411 -5.03 -5.71 -7.09
N SER A 412 -5.03 -4.98 -8.21
CA SER A 412 -5.56 -3.62 -8.31
C SER A 412 -7.10 -3.63 -8.30
N ALA A 413 -7.70 -3.09 -7.25
CA ALA A 413 -9.15 -3.11 -7.03
C ALA A 413 -9.82 -1.73 -7.12
N GLU A 414 -9.07 -0.67 -7.35
CA GLU A 414 -9.58 0.70 -7.34
C GLU A 414 -9.09 1.50 -8.54
N TRP A 415 -9.99 2.29 -9.10
CA TRP A 415 -9.69 3.18 -10.21
C TRP A 415 -9.58 4.61 -9.70
N TYR A 416 -8.41 5.20 -9.87
CA TYR A 416 -8.13 6.57 -9.47
C TYR A 416 -8.17 7.50 -10.68
N THR A 417 -8.75 8.69 -10.49
CA THR A 417 -8.64 9.78 -11.44
C THR A 417 -8.32 11.10 -10.75
N SER A 418 -7.57 11.96 -11.42
CA SER A 418 -7.33 13.34 -10.97
C SER A 418 -8.60 14.19 -11.04
N ALA A 419 -8.51 15.44 -10.57
CA ALA A 419 -9.62 16.38 -10.56
C ALA A 419 -10.26 16.65 -11.95
N ASP A 420 -9.49 16.48 -13.03
CA ASP A 420 -9.93 16.58 -14.43
C ASP A 420 -10.36 15.24 -15.05
N GLY A 421 -10.46 14.17 -14.24
CA GLY A 421 -10.95 12.86 -14.67
C GLY A 421 -9.92 11.98 -15.38
N VAL A 422 -8.63 12.33 -15.32
CA VAL A 422 -7.55 11.55 -15.96
C VAL A 422 -7.04 10.46 -15.02
N SER A 423 -6.95 9.22 -15.51
CA SER A 423 -6.23 8.14 -14.81
C SER A 423 -4.79 8.08 -15.29
N TYR A 424 -3.86 8.05 -14.34
CA TYR A 424 -2.41 7.90 -14.58
C TYR A 424 -1.91 6.47 -14.34
N GLU A 425 -2.83 5.52 -14.14
CA GLU A 425 -2.50 4.09 -13.97
C GLU A 425 -1.73 3.55 -15.19
N GLN A 426 -0.67 2.78 -14.94
CA GLN A 426 0.33 2.30 -15.91
C GLN A 426 1.07 3.38 -16.73
N GLN A 427 0.74 4.66 -16.55
CA GLN A 427 1.30 5.77 -17.33
C GLN A 427 2.27 6.63 -16.52
N GLY A 428 1.94 6.87 -15.24
CA GLY A 428 2.63 7.80 -14.36
C GLY A 428 2.21 9.26 -14.58
N LEU A 429 2.32 10.06 -13.53
CA LEU A 429 2.10 11.50 -13.52
C LEU A 429 3.33 12.22 -14.09
N ALA A 430 3.15 12.99 -15.17
CA ALA A 430 4.21 13.79 -15.74
C ALA A 430 4.46 15.10 -14.93
N PRO A 431 5.73 15.51 -14.74
CA PRO A 431 6.06 16.80 -14.18
C PRO A 431 5.76 17.92 -15.19
N ASP A 432 5.66 19.15 -14.70
CA ASP A 432 5.48 20.34 -15.56
C ASP A 432 6.79 20.69 -16.30
N GLU A 433 7.94 20.45 -15.65
CA GLU A 433 9.26 20.53 -16.28
C GLU A 433 10.05 19.23 -16.04
N ALA A 434 10.35 18.53 -17.13
CA ALA A 434 11.10 17.28 -17.08
C ALA A 434 12.61 17.53 -16.96
N ILE A 435 13.23 16.99 -15.91
CA ILE A 435 14.64 17.13 -15.56
C ILE A 435 15.14 15.77 -15.05
N ALA A 436 16.01 15.12 -15.81
CA ALA A 436 16.59 13.84 -15.41
C ALA A 436 17.88 14.04 -14.64
N ILE A 437 18.05 13.27 -13.55
CA ILE A 437 19.34 13.16 -12.84
C ILE A 437 20.21 12.10 -13.53
N GLY A 438 21.45 12.45 -13.83
CA GLY A 438 22.45 11.56 -14.43
C GLY A 438 23.56 11.14 -13.47
N THR A 439 24.38 10.19 -13.88
CA THR A 439 25.53 9.70 -13.09
C THR A 439 26.50 10.82 -12.72
N GLN A 440 26.71 11.78 -13.64
CA GLN A 440 27.60 12.92 -13.43
C GLN A 440 27.12 13.80 -12.25
N ASP A 441 25.82 13.97 -12.07
CA ASP A 441 25.27 14.74 -10.93
C ASP A 441 25.59 14.04 -9.60
N ILE A 442 25.52 12.71 -9.59
CA ILE A 442 25.86 11.92 -8.41
C ILE A 442 27.34 12.06 -8.05
N GLU A 443 28.21 12.01 -9.05
CA GLU A 443 29.67 12.12 -8.89
C GLU A 443 30.10 13.52 -8.47
N SER A 444 29.49 14.55 -9.06
CA SER A 444 29.75 15.96 -8.75
C SER A 444 29.02 16.45 -7.49
N ARG A 445 28.20 15.61 -6.86
CA ARG A 445 27.39 15.91 -5.67
C ARG A 445 26.38 17.06 -5.88
N THR A 446 25.85 17.16 -7.08
CA THR A 446 24.81 18.13 -7.44
C THR A 446 23.44 17.47 -7.46
N ASP A 447 22.41 18.30 -7.53
CA ASP A 447 21.02 17.92 -7.73
C ASP A 447 20.35 18.92 -8.70
N PRO A 448 20.33 18.64 -10.02
CA PRO A 448 19.84 19.59 -11.01
C PRO A 448 18.35 19.91 -10.84
N VAL A 449 17.57 18.96 -10.30
CA VAL A 449 16.14 19.15 -10.04
C VAL A 449 15.95 20.14 -8.89
N LEU A 450 16.69 19.96 -7.78
CA LEU A 450 16.62 20.86 -6.64
C LEU A 450 17.22 22.23 -6.94
N GLU A 451 18.29 22.30 -7.74
CA GLU A 451 18.84 23.58 -8.21
C GLU A 451 17.84 24.36 -9.07
N ARG A 452 17.11 23.67 -9.95
CA ARG A 452 16.04 24.28 -10.72
C ARG A 452 14.90 24.76 -9.83
N ALA A 453 14.51 23.98 -8.82
CA ALA A 453 13.52 24.37 -7.84
C ALA A 453 13.91 25.66 -7.11
N ILE A 454 15.14 25.72 -6.58
CA ILE A 454 15.67 26.91 -5.90
C ILE A 454 15.63 28.13 -6.82
N LYS A 455 16.08 28.00 -8.07
CA LYS A 455 16.05 29.09 -9.06
C LYS A 455 14.63 29.58 -9.34
N LEU A 456 13.67 28.68 -9.46
CA LEU A 456 12.27 29.06 -9.67
C LEU A 456 11.71 29.77 -8.43
N LEU A 457 12.05 29.34 -7.21
CA LEU A 457 11.56 29.98 -5.98
C LEU A 457 12.12 31.41 -5.76
N GLN A 458 13.21 31.79 -6.43
CA GLN A 458 13.76 33.16 -6.39
C GLN A 458 13.07 34.14 -7.35
N GLN A 459 12.28 33.63 -8.30
CA GLN A 459 11.50 34.40 -9.28
C GLN A 459 10.08 34.57 -8.78
#